data_AF-A0AB38BCX5-F1
#
_entry.id   AF-A0AB38BCX5-F1
#
_cell.length_a   1.000
_cell.length_b   1.000
_cell.length_c   1.000
_cell.angle_alpha   90.00
_cell.angle_beta   90.00
_cell.angle_gamma   90.00
#
_symmetry.space_group_name_H-M   'P 1'
#
loop_
_entity.id
_entity.type
_entity.pdbx_description
1 polymer ?
#
loop_
_entity_poly.entity_id
_entity_poly.type
_entity_poly.pdbx_seq_one_letter_code
_entity_poly.pdbx_strand_id
1 'polypeptide(L)'
;MLWTHPDDGRGGATRHLGACYGKLADGTIPTYRSGGALHERQFTYDTDGGTWAGPPHDIPDEPPAALVPACQCGWRGNPHPYHPADGRRSDEEARDGQGLDAHAEWHHHATAALSPAVPHDYRQRLTDFAAMLGELADERPRAALTVARQLREIAAHLEPLAVAESLAHGVPWETLAADLGHTRQNIHSRYRRPSRDLTDRIQALTGTTLETLLTEARTRRPGTHPPGRYWPTVLWRITATEEAGRPDEEPPWGPENA
;
A
#
# COMPACT_ATOMS: atom_id res chain seq x y z
N MET A 1 1.56 -10.50 22.09
CA MET A 1 2.96 -10.44 21.66
C MET A 1 3.03 -9.19 20.83
N LEU A 2 3.90 -8.25 21.18
CA LEU A 2 4.10 -7.07 20.35
C LEU A 2 5.07 -7.42 19.24
N TRP A 3 4.70 -7.09 18.01
CA TRP A 3 5.56 -7.24 16.85
C TRP A 3 6.25 -5.92 16.54
N THR A 4 7.52 -5.99 16.16
CA THR A 4 8.34 -4.82 15.82
C THR A 4 8.99 -5.07 14.48
N HIS A 5 8.79 -4.16 13.53
CA HIS A 5 9.45 -4.27 12.23
C HIS A 5 10.94 -3.93 12.40
N PRO A 6 11.87 -4.64 11.73
CA PRO A 6 13.31 -4.39 11.86
C PRO A 6 13.71 -2.95 11.53
N ASP A 7 12.98 -2.30 10.62
CA ASP A 7 13.22 -0.90 10.22
C ASP A 7 12.58 0.14 11.16
N ASP A 8 11.91 -0.27 12.24
CA ASP A 8 11.25 0.63 13.20
C ASP A 8 12.25 1.30 14.19
N GLY A 9 13.46 1.60 13.70
CA GLY A 9 14.62 2.01 14.48
C GLY A 9 14.72 3.52 14.80
N ARG A 10 14.59 3.85 16.10
CA ARG A 10 15.15 5.02 16.83
C ARG A 10 15.17 6.39 16.10
N GLY A 11 14.02 6.93 15.71
CA GLY A 11 13.95 8.37 15.39
C GLY A 11 12.73 8.84 14.61
N GLY A 12 12.00 7.93 13.96
CA GLY A 12 10.77 8.26 13.25
C GLY A 12 9.59 8.56 14.19
N ALA A 13 8.72 9.49 13.79
CA ALA A 13 7.52 9.87 14.54
C ALA A 13 6.42 8.78 14.53
N THR A 14 6.53 7.76 13.67
CA THR A 14 5.54 6.68 13.53
C THR A 14 6.20 5.36 13.89
N ARG A 15 5.82 4.77 15.03
CA ARG A 15 6.21 3.39 15.38
C ARG A 15 5.16 2.43 14.83
N HIS A 16 5.60 1.41 14.10
CA HIS A 16 4.72 0.37 13.59
C HIS A 16 4.75 -0.85 14.50
N LEU A 17 4.35 -0.66 15.76
CA LEU A 17 4.20 -1.77 16.70
C LEU A 17 2.95 -2.58 16.34
N GLY A 18 3.14 -3.86 16.03
CA GLY A 18 2.08 -4.80 15.72
C GLY A 18 1.53 -5.52 16.94
N ALA A 19 0.29 -5.96 16.86
CA ALA A 19 -0.31 -6.88 17.80
C ALA A 19 -1.40 -7.72 17.11
N CYS A 20 -1.71 -8.88 17.70
CA CYS A 20 -2.91 -9.64 17.39
C CYS A 20 -4.00 -9.34 18.43
N TYR A 21 -5.21 -9.06 17.95
CA TYR A 21 -6.43 -9.03 18.77
C TYR A 21 -7.23 -10.30 18.51
N GLY A 22 -7.82 -10.88 19.57
CA GLY A 22 -8.73 -12.00 19.42
C GLY A 22 -10.15 -11.51 19.15
N LYS A 23 -10.81 -12.08 18.15
CA LYS A 23 -12.20 -11.81 17.80
C LYS A 23 -13.03 -13.05 18.10
N LEU A 24 -14.08 -12.90 18.91
CA LEU A 24 -14.99 -13.98 19.30
C LEU A 24 -15.93 -14.39 18.16
N ALA A 25 -16.65 -15.49 18.35
CA ALA A 25 -17.56 -16.06 17.34
C ALA A 25 -18.75 -15.13 17.01
N ASP A 26 -19.19 -14.33 17.98
CA ASP A 26 -20.20 -13.28 17.81
C ASP A 26 -19.68 -12.05 17.03
N GLY A 27 -18.38 -12.03 16.75
CA GLY A 27 -17.68 -10.98 16.04
C GLY A 27 -17.13 -9.85 16.93
N THR A 28 -17.26 -9.96 18.25
CA THR A 28 -16.80 -8.97 19.21
C THR A 28 -15.29 -9.10 19.44
N ILE A 29 -14.58 -7.97 19.57
CA ILE A 29 -13.23 -7.94 20.14
C ILE A 29 -13.38 -7.61 21.64
N PRO A 30 -13.06 -8.53 22.55
CA PRO A 30 -13.21 -8.30 23.98
C PRO A 30 -12.40 -7.09 24.44
N THR A 31 -12.92 -6.39 25.44
CA THR A 31 -12.26 -5.21 26.03
C THR A 31 -12.12 -5.35 27.52
N TYR A 32 -11.17 -4.62 28.11
CA TYR A 32 -11.03 -4.49 29.56
C TYR A 32 -10.75 -3.04 29.92
N ARG A 33 -11.07 -2.67 31.16
CA ARG A 33 -10.75 -1.34 31.69
C ARG A 33 -9.44 -1.39 32.47
N SER A 34 -8.60 -0.38 32.24
CA SER A 34 -7.40 -0.14 33.06
C SER A 34 -7.37 1.34 33.41
N GLY A 35 -7.55 1.66 34.68
CA GLY A 35 -7.84 3.03 35.12
C GLY A 35 -9.09 3.59 34.43
N GLY A 36 -8.97 4.76 33.80
CA GLY A 36 -10.08 5.42 33.08
C GLY A 36 -10.24 5.02 31.61
N ALA A 37 -9.36 4.17 31.07
CA ALA A 37 -9.33 3.83 29.65
C ALA A 37 -9.92 2.44 29.38
N LEU A 38 -10.51 2.28 28.19
CA LEU A 38 -10.97 0.99 27.66
C LEU A 38 -9.94 0.48 26.65
N HIS A 39 -9.52 -0.77 26.79
CA HIS A 39 -8.50 -1.40 25.95
C HIS A 39 -9.05 -2.65 25.27
N GLU A 40 -8.74 -2.84 24.00
CA GLU A 40 -8.98 -4.10 23.28
C GLU A 40 -8.02 -5.19 23.81
N ARG A 41 -8.53 -6.41 23.98
CA ARG A 41 -7.73 -7.54 24.45
C ARG A 41 -6.87 -8.10 23.32
N GLN A 42 -5.56 -8.03 23.51
CA GLN A 42 -4.63 -8.73 22.65
C GLN A 42 -4.71 -10.23 22.93
N PHE A 43 -4.46 -11.03 21.91
CA PHE A 43 -4.31 -12.46 22.02
C PHE A 43 -2.86 -12.82 21.71
N THR A 44 -2.17 -13.36 22.70
CA THR A 44 -0.89 -14.04 22.53
C THR A 44 -1.17 -15.46 22.11
N TYR A 45 -0.43 -15.99 21.15
CA TYR A 45 -0.41 -17.42 20.90
C TYR A 45 0.89 -17.97 21.46
N ASP A 46 0.79 -19.15 22.06
CA ASP A 46 1.89 -19.97 22.55
C ASP A 46 1.61 -21.42 22.16
N THR A 47 2.50 -22.33 22.57
CA THR A 47 2.40 -23.76 22.26
C THR A 47 1.16 -24.46 22.84
N ASP A 48 0.42 -23.80 23.74
CA ASP A 48 -0.69 -24.38 24.50
C ASP A 48 -2.06 -23.81 24.09
N GLY A 49 -2.16 -23.21 22.91
CA GLY A 49 -3.42 -22.66 22.40
C GLY A 49 -3.66 -21.20 22.76
N GLY A 50 -2.59 -20.47 23.11
CA GLY A 50 -2.64 -19.03 23.29
C GLY A 50 -3.40 -18.55 24.52
N THR A 51 -3.22 -17.27 24.81
CA THR A 51 -3.65 -16.62 26.03
C THR A 51 -4.15 -15.21 25.74
N TRP A 52 -5.25 -14.83 26.38
CA TRP A 52 -5.70 -13.45 26.40
C TRP A 52 -4.75 -12.60 27.25
N ALA A 53 -4.24 -11.51 26.68
CA ALA A 53 -3.43 -10.55 27.42
C ALA A 53 -4.32 -9.54 28.18
N GLY A 54 -3.78 -9.00 29.27
CA GLY A 54 -4.43 -8.00 30.12
C GLY A 54 -4.69 -8.52 31.54
N PRO A 55 -5.45 -7.77 32.36
CA PRO A 55 -5.76 -8.15 33.72
C PRO A 55 -6.70 -9.38 33.77
N PRO A 56 -6.73 -10.11 34.89
CA PRO A 56 -7.45 -11.39 35.02
C PRO A 56 -8.97 -11.27 35.04
N HIS A 57 -9.53 -10.09 35.36
CA HIS A 57 -10.96 -9.84 35.29
C HIS A 57 -11.39 -9.62 33.83
N ASP A 58 -12.60 -10.01 33.44
CA ASP A 58 -13.14 -9.83 32.09
C ASP A 58 -12.33 -10.55 30.99
N ILE A 59 -11.61 -11.62 31.34
CA ILE A 59 -11.04 -12.54 30.34
C ILE A 59 -12.18 -13.43 29.82
N PRO A 60 -12.37 -13.55 28.49
CA PRO A 60 -13.32 -14.51 27.94
C PRO A 60 -12.92 -15.95 28.29
N ASP A 61 -13.91 -16.77 28.63
CA ASP A 61 -13.72 -18.20 28.88
C ASP A 61 -13.42 -18.98 27.59
N GLU A 62 -13.84 -18.44 26.45
CA GLU A 62 -13.66 -19.06 25.12
C GLU A 62 -12.42 -18.53 24.39
N PRO A 63 -11.78 -19.36 23.55
CA PRO A 63 -10.75 -18.89 22.63
C PRO A 63 -11.37 -18.00 21.53
N PRO A 64 -10.58 -17.15 20.87
CA PRO A 64 -11.07 -16.38 19.75
C PRO A 64 -11.51 -17.30 18.59
N ALA A 65 -12.47 -16.86 17.78
CA ALA A 65 -12.80 -17.48 16.50
C ALA A 65 -11.86 -17.02 15.38
N ALA A 66 -11.24 -15.84 15.53
CA ALA A 66 -10.27 -15.30 14.57
C ALA A 66 -9.23 -14.39 15.25
N LEU A 67 -8.05 -14.29 14.65
CA LEU A 67 -7.00 -13.33 15.00
C LEU A 67 -7.04 -12.14 14.05
N VAL A 68 -7.03 -10.93 14.61
CA VAL A 68 -7.04 -9.68 13.84
C VAL A 68 -5.68 -8.99 14.04
N PRO A 69 -4.80 -8.99 13.03
CA PRO A 69 -3.56 -8.25 13.11
C PRO A 69 -3.84 -6.75 13.08
N ALA A 70 -3.04 -6.00 13.82
CA ALA A 70 -3.23 -4.58 13.98
C ALA A 70 -1.89 -3.88 14.18
N CYS A 71 -1.86 -2.59 13.89
CA CYS A 71 -0.69 -1.74 14.09
C CYS A 71 -1.03 -0.53 14.94
N GLN A 72 -0.06 -0.03 15.70
CA GLN A 72 -0.21 1.18 16.51
C GLN A 72 -0.54 2.43 15.68
N CYS A 73 -0.21 2.44 14.38
CA CYS A 73 -0.61 3.52 13.46
C CYS A 73 -2.12 3.59 13.18
N GLY A 74 -2.92 2.64 13.71
CA GLY A 74 -4.37 2.56 13.52
C GLY A 74 -4.80 1.52 12.49
N TRP A 75 -3.85 0.91 11.77
CA TRP A 75 -4.14 -0.16 10.81
C TRP A 75 -4.77 -1.39 11.49
N ARG A 76 -5.70 -2.02 10.76
CA ARG A 76 -6.35 -3.30 11.10
C ARG A 76 -6.37 -4.17 9.84
N GLY A 77 -5.76 -5.34 9.93
CA GLY A 77 -5.79 -6.34 8.87
C GLY A 77 -7.05 -7.20 8.89
N ASN A 78 -7.07 -8.24 8.07
CA ASN A 78 -8.21 -9.12 7.96
C ASN A 78 -8.25 -10.13 9.12
N PRO A 79 -9.44 -10.53 9.59
CA PRO A 79 -9.55 -11.62 10.56
C PRO A 79 -9.06 -12.94 9.92
N HIS A 80 -8.04 -13.54 10.51
CA HIS A 80 -7.56 -14.88 10.17
C HIS A 80 -8.24 -15.90 11.07
N PRO A 81 -8.88 -16.96 10.55
CA PRO A 81 -9.51 -17.99 11.38
C PRO A 81 -8.55 -18.53 12.44
N TYR A 82 -9.05 -18.69 13.66
CA TYR A 82 -8.30 -19.27 14.77
C TYR A 82 -8.90 -20.61 15.15
N HIS A 83 -8.05 -21.64 15.22
CA HIS A 83 -8.41 -22.95 15.71
C HIS A 83 -7.39 -23.38 16.76
N PRO A 84 -7.79 -23.56 18.03
CA PRO A 84 -6.87 -23.99 19.09
C PRO A 84 -6.12 -25.29 18.76
N ALA A 85 -6.76 -26.18 18.00
CA ALA A 85 -6.21 -27.47 17.60
C ALA A 85 -5.21 -27.41 16.43
N ASP A 86 -5.18 -26.30 15.68
CA ASP A 86 -4.29 -26.13 14.52
C ASP A 86 -2.91 -25.58 14.93
N GLY A 87 -2.76 -25.15 16.19
CA GLY A 87 -1.46 -24.88 16.83
C GLY A 87 -0.68 -26.15 17.17
N ARG A 88 -0.82 -27.23 16.40
CA ARG A 88 -0.22 -28.53 16.73
C ARG A 88 1.26 -28.57 16.39
N ARG A 89 2.04 -28.88 17.41
CA ARG A 89 3.44 -29.31 17.37
C ARG A 89 3.56 -30.58 16.52
N SER A 90 4.10 -30.48 15.31
CA SER A 90 4.72 -31.65 14.66
C SER A 90 6.12 -31.82 15.23
N ASP A 91 6.51 -33.07 15.50
CA ASP A 91 7.77 -33.45 16.16
C ASP A 91 9.04 -32.98 15.42
N GLU A 92 8.94 -32.47 14.19
CA GLU A 92 10.09 -32.01 13.40
C GLU A 92 10.18 -30.50 13.17
N GLU A 93 9.18 -29.69 13.51
CA GLU A 93 9.24 -28.22 13.47
C GLU A 93 7.84 -27.72 13.86
N ALA A 94 7.70 -26.98 14.96
CA ALA A 94 6.45 -26.32 15.27
C ALA A 94 6.17 -25.27 14.17
N ARG A 95 5.25 -25.57 13.25
CA ARG A 95 4.86 -24.63 12.20
C ARG A 95 3.55 -23.96 12.56
N ASP A 96 3.70 -22.79 13.17
CA ASP A 96 2.64 -21.92 13.72
C ASP A 96 1.86 -21.17 12.61
N GLY A 97 1.17 -21.86 11.71
CA GLY A 97 0.57 -21.26 10.50
C GLY A 97 -0.33 -20.04 10.73
N GLN A 98 -1.23 -20.06 11.72
CA GLN A 98 -2.27 -19.02 11.89
C GLN A 98 -1.75 -17.71 12.50
N GLY A 99 -0.83 -17.80 13.46
CA GLY A 99 -0.15 -16.63 14.00
C GLY A 99 0.82 -16.02 12.97
N LEU A 100 1.42 -16.87 12.12
CA LEU A 100 2.29 -16.46 11.04
C LEU A 100 1.55 -15.71 9.93
N ASP A 101 0.34 -16.11 9.56
CA ASP A 101 -0.45 -15.41 8.53
C ASP A 101 -0.84 -13.99 8.98
N ALA A 102 -1.32 -13.85 10.23
CA ALA A 102 -1.63 -12.54 10.82
C ALA A 102 -0.36 -11.68 10.97
N HIS A 103 0.75 -12.28 11.40
CA HIS A 103 2.05 -11.60 11.48
C HIS A 103 2.56 -11.20 10.09
N ALA A 104 2.44 -12.05 9.08
CA ALA A 104 2.87 -11.77 7.71
C ALA A 104 2.08 -10.61 7.10
N GLU A 105 0.75 -10.56 7.32
CA GLU A 105 -0.08 -9.44 6.89
C GLU A 105 0.34 -8.14 7.59
N TRP A 106 0.54 -8.17 8.91
CA TRP A 106 1.06 -7.00 9.65
C TRP A 106 2.44 -6.58 9.16
N HIS A 107 3.34 -7.54 8.92
CA HIS A 107 4.70 -7.26 8.47
C HIS A 107 4.65 -6.59 7.09
N HIS A 108 3.84 -7.09 6.17
CA HIS A 108 3.63 -6.46 4.86
C HIS A 108 3.15 -5.01 5.01
N HIS A 109 2.17 -4.77 5.89
CA HIS A 109 1.73 -3.41 6.20
C HIS A 109 2.87 -2.54 6.75
N ALA A 110 3.62 -3.05 7.74
CA ALA A 110 4.70 -2.30 8.38
C ALA A 110 5.83 -1.99 7.39
N THR A 111 6.23 -2.94 6.55
CA THR A 111 7.20 -2.72 5.47
C THR A 111 6.71 -1.63 4.50
N ALA A 112 5.46 -1.72 4.06
CA ALA A 112 4.88 -0.74 3.13
C ALA A 112 4.80 0.68 3.74
N ALA A 113 4.59 0.78 5.04
CA ALA A 113 4.47 2.05 5.73
C ALA A 113 5.82 2.64 6.21
N LEU A 114 6.82 1.80 6.47
CA LEU A 114 8.13 2.21 7.01
C LEU A 114 9.22 2.38 5.95
N SER A 115 9.12 1.76 4.78
CA SER A 115 10.18 1.80 3.78
C SER A 115 9.94 2.90 2.73
N PRO A 116 10.56 4.09 2.84
CA PRO A 116 10.68 5.01 1.70
C PRO A 116 11.70 4.48 0.67
N ALA A 117 12.47 3.44 1.05
CA ALA A 117 13.47 2.86 0.18
C ALA A 117 12.79 2.09 -0.95
N VAL A 118 13.02 2.56 -2.18
CA VAL A 118 12.75 1.78 -3.38
C VAL A 118 13.53 0.46 -3.26
N PRO A 119 12.88 -0.71 -3.35
CA PRO A 119 13.57 -1.98 -3.18
C PRO A 119 14.72 -2.13 -4.19
N HIS A 120 15.77 -2.86 -3.81
CA HIS A 120 17.04 -2.88 -4.57
C HIS A 120 16.85 -3.20 -6.05
N ASP A 121 16.04 -4.22 -6.37
CA ASP A 121 15.75 -4.62 -7.76
C ASP A 121 15.11 -3.49 -8.57
N TYR A 122 14.23 -2.68 -7.95
CA TYR A 122 13.63 -1.53 -8.63
C TYR A 122 14.64 -0.40 -8.82
N ARG A 123 15.55 -0.17 -7.86
CA ARG A 123 16.66 0.79 -8.04
C ARG A 123 17.60 0.36 -9.16
N GLN A 124 17.90 -0.93 -9.26
CA GLN A 124 18.72 -1.47 -10.34
C GLN A 124 18.03 -1.24 -11.69
N ARG A 125 16.74 -1.61 -11.82
CA ARG A 125 15.97 -1.37 -13.05
C ARG A 125 15.93 0.11 -13.46
N LEU A 126 15.78 1.03 -12.50
CA LEU A 126 15.84 2.47 -12.77
C LEU A 126 17.22 2.92 -13.26
N THR A 127 18.29 2.33 -12.71
CA THR A 127 19.67 2.60 -13.11
C THR A 127 19.93 2.11 -14.54
N ASP A 128 19.53 0.87 -14.85
CA ASP A 128 19.67 0.28 -16.18
C ASP A 128 18.87 1.07 -17.22
N PHE A 129 17.64 1.48 -16.87
CA PHE A 129 16.81 2.31 -17.74
C PHE A 129 17.42 3.70 -17.97
N ALA A 130 18.00 4.32 -16.95
CA ALA A 130 18.69 5.61 -17.10
C ALA A 130 19.91 5.49 -18.03
N ALA A 131 20.67 4.39 -17.95
CA ALA A 131 21.78 4.11 -18.86
C ALA A 131 21.30 3.99 -20.31
N MET A 132 20.26 3.18 -20.58
CA MET A 132 19.66 3.06 -21.91
C MET A 132 19.14 4.39 -22.46
N LEU A 133 18.52 5.22 -21.59
CA LEU A 133 18.05 6.55 -22.00
C LEU A 133 19.21 7.50 -22.30
N GLY A 134 20.34 7.37 -21.61
CA GLY A 134 21.58 8.09 -21.89
C GLY A 134 22.14 7.73 -23.27
N GLU A 135 22.26 6.44 -23.57
CA GLU A 135 22.67 5.95 -24.90
C GLU A 135 21.72 6.47 -26.00
N LEU A 136 20.40 6.42 -25.76
CA LEU A 136 19.41 6.97 -26.69
C LEU A 136 19.55 8.50 -26.85
N ALA A 137 19.95 9.22 -25.80
CA ALA A 137 20.16 10.67 -25.88
C ALA A 137 21.37 11.02 -26.76
N ASP A 138 22.42 10.21 -26.70
CA ASP A 138 23.61 10.37 -27.55
C ASP A 138 23.30 10.03 -29.02
N GLU A 139 22.57 8.94 -29.27
CA GLU A 139 22.24 8.49 -30.63
C GLU A 139 21.08 9.26 -31.27
N ARG A 140 20.03 9.57 -30.50
CA ARG A 140 18.73 10.09 -30.96
C ARG A 140 18.13 11.06 -29.92
N PRO A 141 18.72 12.26 -29.72
CA PRO A 141 18.34 13.16 -28.62
C PRO A 141 16.86 13.56 -28.60
N ARG A 142 16.22 13.73 -29.77
CA ARG A 142 14.79 14.03 -29.84
C ARG A 142 13.91 12.87 -29.39
N ALA A 143 14.30 11.63 -29.68
CA ALA A 143 13.58 10.44 -29.23
C ALA A 143 13.72 10.28 -27.70
N ALA A 144 14.91 10.51 -27.15
CA ALA A 144 15.13 10.53 -25.71
C ALA A 144 14.27 11.59 -25.00
N LEU A 145 14.12 12.79 -25.57
CA LEU A 145 13.22 13.81 -25.03
C LEU A 145 11.75 13.37 -25.03
N THR A 146 11.31 12.67 -26.07
CA THR A 146 9.96 12.08 -26.12
C THR A 146 9.76 11.07 -25.00
N VAL A 147 10.69 10.13 -24.80
CA VAL A 147 10.63 9.14 -23.72
C VAL A 147 10.64 9.83 -22.35
N ALA A 148 11.51 10.83 -22.15
CA ALA A 148 11.57 11.60 -20.90
C ALA A 148 10.26 12.36 -20.61
N ARG A 149 9.55 12.84 -21.64
CA ARG A 149 8.20 13.41 -21.46
C ARG A 149 7.20 12.32 -21.04
N GLN A 150 7.17 11.19 -21.73
CA GLN A 150 6.26 10.08 -21.40
C GLN A 150 6.46 9.58 -19.96
N LEU A 151 7.71 9.47 -19.48
CA LEU A 151 7.99 9.09 -18.09
C LEU A 151 7.45 10.09 -17.08
N ARG A 152 7.57 11.39 -17.36
CA ARG A 152 6.99 12.44 -16.51
C ARG A 152 5.47 12.36 -16.49
N GLU A 153 4.86 12.06 -17.63
CA GLU A 153 3.42 11.83 -17.71
C GLU A 153 3.00 10.61 -16.89
N ILE A 154 3.65 9.46 -17.07
CA ILE A 154 3.40 8.25 -16.27
C ILE A 154 3.56 8.55 -14.77
N ALA A 155 4.64 9.22 -14.37
CA ALA A 155 4.86 9.60 -12.97
C ALA A 155 3.74 10.51 -12.44
N ALA A 156 3.33 11.52 -13.20
CA ALA A 156 2.23 12.42 -12.82
C ALA A 156 0.88 11.69 -12.65
N HIS A 157 0.69 10.58 -13.36
CA HIS A 157 -0.48 9.72 -13.25
C HIS A 157 -0.40 8.76 -12.05
N LEU A 158 0.80 8.25 -11.72
CA LEU A 158 1.03 7.33 -10.60
C LEU A 158 1.07 8.03 -9.24
N GLU A 159 1.61 9.25 -9.17
CA GLU A 159 1.84 9.97 -7.91
C GLU A 159 0.58 10.08 -7.04
N PRO A 160 -0.60 10.49 -7.54
CA PRO A 160 -1.81 10.60 -6.71
C PRO A 160 -2.30 9.26 -6.17
N LEU A 161 -2.02 8.18 -6.90
CA LEU A 161 -2.40 6.82 -6.54
C LEU A 161 -1.49 6.31 -5.42
N ALA A 162 -0.18 6.54 -5.53
CA ALA A 162 0.77 6.28 -4.47
C ALA A 162 0.46 7.10 -3.22
N VAL A 163 0.18 8.40 -3.36
CA VAL A 163 -0.21 9.27 -2.22
C VAL A 163 -1.45 8.73 -1.50
N ALA A 164 -2.47 8.35 -2.25
CA ALA A 164 -3.67 7.79 -1.65
C ALA A 164 -3.40 6.48 -0.92
N GLU A 165 -2.63 5.56 -1.52
CA GLU A 165 -2.29 4.30 -0.88
C GLU A 165 -1.45 4.52 0.39
N SER A 166 -0.45 5.40 0.35
CA SER A 166 0.33 5.76 1.54
C SER A 166 -0.55 6.34 2.65
N LEU A 167 -1.53 7.18 2.31
CA LEU A 167 -2.50 7.69 3.29
C LEU A 167 -3.37 6.56 3.87
N ALA A 168 -3.78 5.58 3.06
CA ALA A 168 -4.48 4.39 3.54
C ALA A 168 -3.62 3.65 4.57
N HIS A 169 -2.32 3.50 4.31
CA HIS A 169 -1.34 2.90 5.21
C HIS A 169 -0.98 3.77 6.43
N GLY A 170 -1.61 4.94 6.61
CA GLY A 170 -1.40 5.82 7.76
C GLY A 170 -0.13 6.68 7.69
N VAL A 171 0.49 6.81 6.51
CA VAL A 171 1.67 7.66 6.33
C VAL A 171 1.26 9.14 6.51
N PRO A 172 1.91 9.90 7.41
CA PRO A 172 1.55 11.29 7.64
C PRO A 172 1.98 12.18 6.47
N TRP A 173 1.30 13.32 6.31
CA TRP A 173 1.56 14.28 5.23
C TRP A 173 2.99 14.82 5.22
N GLU A 174 3.62 14.94 6.38
CA GLU A 174 5.01 15.34 6.55
C GLU A 174 5.96 14.37 5.87
N THR A 175 5.78 13.07 6.10
CA THR A 175 6.59 12.01 5.49
C THR A 175 6.37 11.99 3.99
N LEU A 176 5.12 12.02 3.53
CA LEU A 176 4.81 12.07 2.09
C LEU A 176 5.45 13.27 1.40
N ALA A 177 5.42 14.44 2.05
CA ALA A 177 6.05 15.63 1.51
C ALA A 177 7.57 15.48 1.42
N ALA A 178 8.22 14.93 2.44
CA ALA A 178 9.65 14.64 2.40
C ALA A 178 10.01 13.65 1.28
N ASP A 179 9.26 12.57 1.13
CA ASP A 179 9.47 11.55 0.10
C ASP A 179 9.30 12.10 -1.32
N LEU A 180 8.35 13.03 -1.50
CA LEU A 180 8.10 13.70 -2.77
C LEU A 180 9.01 14.93 -3.02
N GLY A 181 9.91 15.26 -2.09
CA GLY A 181 10.78 16.44 -2.22
C GLY A 181 10.04 17.78 -2.16
N HIS A 182 8.92 17.83 -1.45
CA HIS A 182 8.03 18.99 -1.33
C HIS A 182 7.80 19.39 0.14
N THR A 183 7.17 20.55 0.37
CA THR A 183 6.75 20.94 1.72
C THR A 183 5.39 20.33 2.06
N ARG A 184 5.15 20.07 3.36
CA ARG A 184 3.84 19.57 3.86
C ARG A 184 2.69 20.43 3.32
N GLN A 185 2.83 21.75 3.35
CA GLN A 185 1.80 22.68 2.90
C GLN A 185 1.54 22.54 1.39
N ASN A 186 2.57 22.33 0.58
CA ASN A 186 2.45 22.18 -0.86
C ASN A 186 1.64 20.92 -1.21
N ILE A 187 2.06 19.76 -0.70
CA ILE A 187 1.37 18.49 -0.94
C ILE A 187 -0.05 18.52 -0.40
N HIS A 188 -0.23 18.96 0.85
CA HIS A 188 -1.56 19.01 1.45
C HIS A 188 -2.51 19.93 0.67
N SER A 189 -2.04 21.09 0.17
CA SER A 189 -2.84 21.97 -0.67
C SER A 189 -3.22 21.31 -2.01
N ARG A 190 -2.24 20.66 -2.67
CA ARG A 190 -2.43 19.97 -3.97
C ARG A 190 -3.51 18.89 -3.90
N TYR A 191 -3.57 18.13 -2.81
CA TYR A 191 -4.52 17.02 -2.67
C TYR A 191 -5.82 17.39 -1.95
N ARG A 192 -5.83 18.44 -1.12
CA ARG A 192 -7.07 18.92 -0.48
C ARG A 192 -7.94 19.75 -1.43
N ARG A 193 -7.32 20.48 -2.36
CA ARG A 193 -8.00 21.28 -3.38
C ARG A 193 -7.37 20.97 -4.74
N PRO A 194 -7.64 19.78 -5.29
CA PRO A 194 -7.03 19.37 -6.54
C PRO A 194 -7.42 20.31 -7.68
N SER A 195 -6.48 20.55 -8.58
CA SER A 195 -6.80 21.21 -9.83
C SER A 195 -7.77 20.34 -10.64
N ARG A 196 -8.57 20.97 -11.49
CA ARG A 196 -9.45 20.24 -12.42
C ARG A 196 -8.65 19.28 -13.29
N ASP A 197 -7.50 19.71 -13.79
CA ASP A 197 -6.57 18.89 -14.57
C ASP A 197 -6.14 17.61 -13.82
N LEU A 198 -5.79 17.70 -12.54
CA LEU A 198 -5.44 16.53 -11.73
C LEU A 198 -6.62 15.56 -11.58
N THR A 199 -7.82 16.09 -11.32
CA THR A 199 -9.04 15.29 -11.20
C THR A 199 -9.39 14.59 -12.51
N ASP A 200 -9.34 15.31 -13.63
CA ASP A 200 -9.66 14.80 -14.96
C ASP A 200 -8.70 13.67 -15.36
N ARG A 201 -7.39 13.84 -15.08
CA ARG A 201 -6.39 12.79 -15.30
C ARG A 201 -6.68 11.53 -14.49
N ILE A 202 -6.99 11.67 -13.20
CA ILE A 202 -7.28 10.52 -12.34
C ILE A 202 -8.56 9.80 -12.79
N GLN A 203 -9.57 10.56 -13.19
CA GLN A 203 -10.80 10.01 -13.78
C GLN A 203 -10.51 9.23 -15.07
N ALA A 204 -9.69 9.75 -15.97
CA ALA A 204 -9.32 9.08 -17.21
C ALA A 204 -8.55 7.76 -16.96
N LEU A 205 -7.64 7.74 -16.00
CA LEU A 205 -6.86 6.54 -15.66
C LEU A 205 -7.68 5.48 -14.95
N THR A 206 -8.41 5.88 -13.90
CA THR A 206 -8.96 4.95 -12.91
C THR A 206 -10.45 4.73 -13.06
N GLY A 207 -11.13 5.53 -13.89
CA GLY A 207 -12.58 5.57 -13.96
C GLY A 207 -13.25 6.21 -12.74
N THR A 208 -12.49 6.78 -11.81
CA THR A 208 -13.01 7.43 -10.59
C THR A 208 -12.32 8.76 -10.29
N THR A 209 -12.94 9.60 -9.46
CA THR A 209 -12.40 10.92 -9.12
C THR A 209 -11.30 10.82 -8.06
N LEU A 210 -10.42 11.83 -7.99
CA LEU A 210 -9.41 11.89 -6.93
C LEU A 210 -10.05 11.94 -5.52
N GLU A 211 -11.18 12.62 -5.37
CA GLU A 211 -11.89 12.69 -4.08
C GLU A 211 -12.41 11.32 -3.66
N THR A 212 -13.05 10.59 -4.59
CA THR A 212 -13.49 9.22 -4.37
C THR A 212 -12.30 8.34 -4.01
N LEU A 213 -11.18 8.49 -4.71
CA LEU A 213 -9.97 7.71 -4.50
C LEU A 213 -9.33 7.96 -3.12
N LEU A 214 -9.26 9.22 -2.68
CA LEU A 214 -8.76 9.59 -1.36
C LEU A 214 -9.72 9.18 -0.24
N THR A 215 -11.04 9.24 -0.50
CA THR A 215 -12.08 8.81 0.45
C THR A 215 -12.06 7.29 0.60
N GLU A 216 -11.97 6.56 -0.51
CA GLU A 216 -11.74 5.13 -0.52
C GLU A 216 -10.47 4.80 0.24
N ALA A 217 -9.34 5.44 -0.05
CA ALA A 217 -8.09 5.19 0.67
C ALA A 217 -8.22 5.34 2.19
N ARG A 218 -8.92 6.38 2.68
CA ARG A 218 -9.17 6.58 4.12
C ARG A 218 -10.04 5.50 4.75
N THR A 219 -10.89 4.85 3.97
CA THR A 219 -11.87 3.85 4.43
C THR A 219 -11.46 2.43 4.06
N ARG A 220 -10.46 2.26 3.19
CA ARG A 220 -9.99 1.00 2.66
C ARG A 220 -9.05 0.36 3.68
N ARG A 221 -9.11 -0.97 3.75
CA ARG A 221 -8.11 -1.77 4.45
C ARG A 221 -6.80 -1.74 3.67
N PRO A 222 -5.70 -1.25 4.24
CA PRO A 222 -4.42 -1.17 3.52
C PRO A 222 -3.94 -2.55 3.07
N GLY A 223 -3.36 -2.63 1.87
CA GLY A 223 -2.98 -3.88 1.22
C GLY A 223 -4.09 -4.54 0.38
N THR A 224 -5.30 -3.99 0.35
CA THR A 224 -6.35 -4.45 -0.57
C THR A 224 -6.29 -3.69 -1.89
N HIS A 225 -6.14 -4.41 -3.01
CA HIS A 225 -6.18 -3.79 -4.31
C HIS A 225 -7.57 -3.17 -4.56
N PRO A 226 -7.65 -1.93 -5.08
CA PRO A 226 -8.91 -1.37 -5.53
C PRO A 226 -9.56 -2.29 -6.58
N PRO A 227 -10.82 -2.74 -6.37
CA PRO A 227 -11.50 -3.59 -7.34
C PRO A 227 -11.58 -2.89 -8.70
N GLY A 228 -11.32 -3.65 -9.78
CA GLY A 228 -11.41 -3.15 -11.16
C GLY A 228 -10.24 -2.31 -11.65
N ARG A 229 -9.14 -2.16 -10.88
CA ARG A 229 -7.95 -1.42 -11.35
C ARG A 229 -6.83 -2.37 -11.77
N TYR A 230 -6.66 -2.53 -13.09
CA TYR A 230 -5.56 -3.29 -13.68
C TYR A 230 -4.54 -2.33 -14.31
N TRP A 231 -3.37 -2.20 -13.68
CA TRP A 231 -2.32 -1.26 -14.08
C TRP A 231 -1.82 -1.39 -15.52
N PRO A 232 -1.68 -2.60 -16.10
CA PRO A 232 -1.26 -2.72 -17.50
C PRO A 232 -2.25 -2.08 -18.49
N THR A 233 -3.56 -2.11 -18.21
CA THR A 233 -4.56 -1.42 -19.07
C THR A 233 -4.43 0.10 -18.97
N VAL A 234 -4.07 0.62 -17.79
CA VAL A 234 -3.88 2.06 -17.56
C VAL A 234 -2.62 2.55 -18.29
N LEU A 235 -1.51 1.80 -18.20
CA LEU A 235 -0.26 2.11 -18.90
C LEU A 235 -0.43 2.08 -20.42
N TRP A 236 -1.14 1.07 -20.94
CA TRP A 236 -1.44 1.00 -22.37
C TRP A 236 -2.18 2.23 -22.87
N ARG A 237 -3.15 2.76 -22.11
CA ARG A 237 -3.90 3.97 -22.49
C ARG A 237 -3.02 5.21 -22.57
N ILE A 238 -2.07 5.36 -21.63
CA ILE A 238 -1.13 6.49 -21.62
C ILE A 238 -0.22 6.44 -22.86
N THR A 239 0.27 5.25 -23.22
CA THR A 239 1.18 5.08 -24.35
C THR A 239 0.47 5.08 -25.71
N ALA A 240 -0.78 4.63 -25.78
CA ALA A 240 -1.54 4.50 -27.04
C ALA A 240 -2.16 5.82 -27.54
N THR A 241 -2.42 6.79 -26.67
CA THR A 241 -2.98 8.10 -27.07
C THR A 241 -2.09 8.90 -28.01
N GLU A 242 -0.81 8.56 -28.15
CA GLU A 242 0.11 9.24 -29.07
C GLU A 242 0.12 8.66 -30.49
N GLU A 243 -0.15 7.36 -30.63
CA GLU A 243 -0.24 6.74 -31.96
C GLU A 243 -1.49 7.20 -32.70
N ALA A 244 -2.60 7.40 -31.99
CA ALA A 244 -3.86 7.87 -32.57
C ALA A 244 -3.85 9.35 -32.98
N GLY A 245 -2.84 10.12 -32.57
CA GLY A 245 -2.65 11.53 -32.93
C GLY A 245 -1.80 11.76 -34.17
N ARG A 246 -1.24 10.70 -34.78
CA ARG A 246 -0.62 10.79 -36.10
C ARG A 246 -1.76 10.96 -37.12
N PRO A 247 -1.86 12.08 -37.86
CA PRO A 247 -2.74 12.12 -39.01
C PRO A 247 -2.35 10.95 -39.92
N ASP A 248 -3.34 10.20 -40.42
CA ASP A 248 -3.11 9.17 -41.42
C ASP A 248 -2.23 9.78 -42.53
N GLU A 249 -0.95 9.43 -42.54
CA GLU A 249 -0.07 9.78 -43.65
C GLU A 249 -0.63 9.05 -44.86
N GLU A 250 -1.32 9.81 -45.70
CA GLU A 250 -1.83 9.39 -47.00
C GLU A 250 -0.67 8.69 -47.73
N PRO A 251 -0.83 7.42 -48.15
CA PRO A 251 0.27 6.65 -48.72
C PRO A 251 0.80 7.37 -49.98
N PRO A 252 2.13 7.46 -50.17
CA PRO A 252 2.75 8.29 -51.22
C PRO A 252 2.56 7.76 -52.66
N TRP A 253 1.61 6.85 -52.89
CA TRP A 253 1.37 6.23 -54.19
C TRP A 253 -0.09 6.45 -54.59
N GLY A 254 -0.39 7.65 -55.08
CA GLY A 254 -1.55 7.87 -55.94
C GLY A 254 -1.36 7.08 -57.24
N PRO A 255 -2.43 6.53 -57.84
CA PRO A 255 -2.33 5.71 -59.03
C PRO A 255 -1.73 6.50 -60.20
N GLU A 256 -0.65 5.99 -60.78
CA GLU A 256 -0.18 6.42 -62.08
C GLU A 256 -1.29 6.15 -63.11
N ASN A 257 -1.80 7.23 -63.71
CA ASN A 257 -2.73 7.14 -64.83
C ASN A 257 -2.04 6.44 -66.02
N ALA A 258 -2.67 5.37 -66.50
CA ALA A 258 -2.49 4.81 -67.84
C ALA A 258 -3.79 5.02 -68.63
#